data_AF-A0A5X4W9B7-F1
#
_entry.id   AF-A0A5X4W9B7-F1
#
_cell.length_a   1.000
_cell.length_b   1.000
_cell.length_c   1.000
_cell.angle_alpha   90.00
_cell.angle_beta   90.00
_cell.angle_gamma   90.00
#
_symmetry.space_group_name_H-M   'P 1'
#
loop_
_entity.id
_entity.type
_entity.pdbx_description
1 polymer ?
#
loop_
_entity_poly.entity_id
_entity_poly.type
_entity_poly.pdbx_seq_one_letter_code
_entity_poly.pdbx_strand_id
1 'polypeptide(L)'
;MISGLDKRSQRRMREIDLERAKEAQERREDQKNSKFTQVSPKGWERIRELSKDKQGVAAIALYSFLAEHIDPTCGAVVAEQQFLADKLNVSRSTIKRWLNYLEAKNAVVRIPVAGNVCAYALDPHEVWKGYNSSKGYAAFVSKTLVNVDGDVQRRIVAMFKGQEGDAKDQCDLPLE
;
A
#
# COMPACT_ATOMS: atom_id res chain seq x y z
N MET A 1 -30.94 -48.18 -9.58
CA MET A 1 -30.12 -47.22 -10.35
C MET A 1 -30.44 -45.79 -9.90
N ILE A 2 -29.86 -45.32 -8.78
CA ILE A 2 -30.12 -43.95 -8.24
C ILE A 2 -28.81 -43.17 -7.98
N SER A 3 -27.63 -43.80 -8.09
CA SER A 3 -26.34 -43.20 -7.69
C SER A 3 -25.78 -42.13 -8.64
N GLY A 4 -26.29 -42.03 -9.88
CA GLY A 4 -25.81 -41.06 -10.88
C GLY A 4 -26.41 -39.66 -10.75
N LEU A 5 -27.66 -39.57 -10.26
CA LEU A 5 -28.38 -38.30 -10.13
C LEU A 5 -27.86 -37.47 -8.94
N ASP A 6 -27.56 -38.13 -7.82
CA ASP A 6 -27.02 -37.52 -6.60
C ASP A 6 -25.62 -36.92 -6.81
N LYS A 7 -24.75 -37.62 -7.55
CA LYS A 7 -23.42 -37.09 -7.94
C LYS A 7 -23.50 -35.85 -8.82
N ARG A 8 -24.49 -35.76 -9.72
CA ARG A 8 -24.73 -34.56 -10.55
C ARG A 8 -25.20 -33.39 -9.71
N SER A 9 -26.13 -33.63 -8.78
CA SER A 9 -26.64 -32.60 -7.86
C SER A 9 -25.55 -32.08 -6.91
N GLN A 10 -24.71 -32.96 -6.35
CA GLN A 10 -23.58 -32.57 -5.51
C GLN A 10 -22.53 -31.75 -6.26
N ARG A 11 -22.26 -32.10 -7.53
CA ARG A 11 -21.32 -31.34 -8.38
C ARG A 11 -21.86 -29.94 -8.71
N ARG A 12 -23.15 -29.84 -8.99
CA ARG A 12 -23.85 -28.55 -9.21
C ARG A 12 -23.84 -27.68 -7.96
N MET A 13 -24.05 -28.25 -6.78
CA MET A 13 -24.00 -27.52 -5.51
C MET A 13 -22.61 -26.93 -5.26
N ARG A 14 -21.55 -27.72 -5.49
CA ARG A 14 -20.16 -27.25 -5.36
C ARG A 14 -19.82 -26.16 -6.36
N GLU A 15 -20.30 -26.26 -7.60
CA GLU A 15 -20.14 -25.19 -8.60
C GLU A 15 -20.79 -23.89 -8.13
N ILE A 16 -22.04 -23.95 -7.65
CA ILE A 16 -22.77 -22.78 -7.13
C ILE A 16 -22.05 -22.18 -5.91
N ASP A 17 -21.53 -22.99 -5.00
CA ASP A 17 -20.78 -22.51 -3.83
C ASP A 17 -19.44 -21.87 -4.23
N LEU A 18 -18.74 -22.43 -5.21
CA LEU A 18 -17.53 -21.85 -5.80
C LEU A 18 -17.82 -20.52 -6.50
N GLU A 19 -18.93 -20.44 -7.22
CA GLU A 19 -19.35 -19.23 -7.93
C GLU A 19 -19.74 -18.14 -6.92
N ARG A 20 -20.50 -18.47 -5.88
CA ARG A 20 -20.80 -17.55 -4.76
C ARG A 20 -19.56 -17.09 -4.01
N ALA A 21 -18.59 -17.98 -3.80
CA ALA A 21 -17.31 -17.64 -3.18
C ALA A 21 -16.49 -16.69 -4.08
N LYS A 22 -16.45 -16.92 -5.39
CA LYS A 22 -15.82 -16.03 -6.37
C LYS A 22 -16.51 -14.67 -6.42
N GLU A 23 -17.84 -14.61 -6.51
CA GLU A 23 -18.56 -13.33 -6.49
C GLU A 23 -18.39 -12.59 -5.16
N ALA A 24 -18.33 -13.31 -4.03
CA ALA A 24 -18.03 -12.69 -2.74
C ALA A 24 -16.60 -12.15 -2.68
N GLN A 25 -15.65 -12.81 -3.34
CA GLN A 25 -14.29 -12.36 -3.49
C GLN A 25 -14.20 -11.15 -4.42
N GLU A 26 -14.83 -11.18 -5.59
CA GLU A 26 -14.91 -10.05 -6.53
C GLU A 26 -15.61 -8.85 -5.89
N ARG A 27 -16.74 -9.05 -5.18
CA ARG A 27 -17.38 -7.96 -4.40
C ARG A 27 -16.45 -7.39 -3.32
N ARG A 28 -15.62 -8.21 -2.68
CA ARG A 28 -14.60 -7.75 -1.71
C ARG A 28 -13.44 -7.03 -2.40
N GLU A 29 -13.13 -7.37 -3.64
CA GLU A 29 -12.09 -6.75 -4.46
C GLU A 29 -12.56 -5.42 -5.05
N ASP A 30 -13.80 -5.33 -5.50
CA ASP A 30 -14.44 -4.11 -5.99
C ASP A 30 -14.72 -3.09 -4.89
N GLN A 31 -14.98 -3.57 -3.67
CA GLN A 31 -15.07 -2.72 -2.47
C GLN A 31 -13.69 -2.34 -1.90
N LYS A 32 -12.56 -2.92 -2.39
CA LYS A 32 -11.27 -2.28 -2.16
C LYS A 32 -11.37 -0.91 -2.82
N ASN A 33 -10.98 0.16 -2.14
CA ASN A 33 -10.82 1.47 -2.79
C ASN A 33 -9.61 1.44 -3.74
N SER A 34 -9.55 0.48 -4.67
CA SER A 34 -8.39 0.25 -5.53
C SER A 34 -8.13 1.45 -6.44
N LYS A 35 -9.18 2.23 -6.74
CA LYS A 35 -9.15 3.37 -7.65
C LYS A 35 -8.93 4.73 -6.97
N PHE A 36 -8.96 4.84 -5.64
CA PHE A 36 -8.78 6.13 -4.98
C PHE A 36 -8.17 6.01 -3.58
N THR A 37 -7.35 7.00 -3.23
CA THR A 37 -6.82 7.18 -1.87
C THR A 37 -7.72 8.14 -1.11
N GLN A 38 -8.18 7.75 0.08
CA GLN A 38 -8.94 8.62 0.97
C GLN A 38 -8.00 9.55 1.72
N VAL A 39 -8.32 10.85 1.72
CA VAL A 39 -7.66 11.86 2.55
C VAL A 39 -8.68 12.40 3.53
N SER A 40 -8.41 12.25 4.82
CA SER A 40 -9.30 12.72 5.89
C SER A 40 -9.10 14.22 6.18
N PRO A 41 -9.95 14.85 7.00
CA PRO A 41 -9.70 16.21 7.50
C PRO A 41 -8.30 16.39 8.11
N LYS A 42 -7.79 15.41 8.85
CA LYS A 42 -6.44 15.42 9.42
C LYS A 42 -5.36 15.40 8.33
N GLY A 43 -5.58 14.66 7.24
CA GLY A 43 -4.68 14.67 6.09
C GLY A 43 -4.67 16.02 5.36
N TRP A 44 -5.80 16.72 5.30
CA TRP A 44 -5.85 18.07 4.76
C TRP A 44 -5.17 19.10 5.68
N GLU A 45 -5.30 18.94 7.00
CA GLU A 45 -4.55 19.74 7.98
C GLU A 45 -3.04 19.52 7.82
N ARG A 46 -2.61 18.28 7.62
CA ARG A 46 -1.22 17.94 7.33
C ARG A 46 -0.70 18.71 6.12
N ILE A 47 -1.41 18.66 5.00
CA ILE A 47 -1.00 19.37 3.77
C ILE A 47 -0.89 20.88 4.04
N ARG A 48 -1.86 21.47 4.75
CA ARG A 48 -1.80 22.88 5.15
C ARG A 48 -0.61 23.20 6.05
N GLU A 49 -0.23 22.28 6.94
CA GLU A 49 0.94 22.46 7.81
C GLU A 49 2.25 22.43 6.99
N LEU A 50 2.40 21.45 6.10
CA LEU A 50 3.57 21.33 5.24
C LEU A 50 3.71 22.54 4.30
N SER A 51 2.61 23.15 3.88
CA SER A 51 2.62 24.33 3.01
C SER A 51 3.11 25.62 3.69
N LYS A 52 3.38 25.62 5.01
CA LYS A 52 3.78 26.84 5.75
C LYS A 52 5.23 27.26 5.50
N ASP A 53 6.11 26.36 5.10
CA ASP A 53 7.52 26.67 4.86
C ASP A 53 8.03 26.09 3.54
N LYS A 54 9.13 26.66 3.04
CA LYS A 54 9.69 26.31 1.72
C LYS A 54 10.09 24.85 1.62
N GLN A 55 10.58 24.26 2.71
CA GLN A 55 11.03 22.87 2.72
C GLN A 55 9.83 21.92 2.73
N GLY A 56 8.79 22.24 3.50
CA GLY A 56 7.54 21.50 3.52
C GLY A 56 6.83 21.54 2.17
N VAL A 57 6.72 22.70 1.51
CA VAL A 57 6.15 22.82 0.15
C VAL A 57 6.84 21.87 -0.84
N ALA A 58 8.17 21.78 -0.78
CA ALA A 58 8.92 20.85 -1.63
C ALA A 58 8.68 19.38 -1.25
N ALA A 59 8.57 19.07 0.05
CA ALA A 59 8.33 17.72 0.55
C ALA A 59 6.90 17.20 0.30
N ILE A 60 5.92 18.09 0.02
CA ILE A 60 4.56 17.70 -0.34
C ILE A 60 4.55 16.77 -1.55
N ALA A 61 5.40 17.00 -2.55
CA ALA A 61 5.47 16.16 -3.74
C ALA A 61 5.81 14.69 -3.40
N LEU A 62 6.72 14.47 -2.45
CA LEU A 62 7.04 13.14 -1.96
C LEU A 62 5.90 12.57 -1.12
N TYR A 63 5.32 13.36 -0.22
CA TYR A 63 4.19 12.94 0.60
C TYR A 63 2.99 12.50 -0.25
N SER A 64 2.63 13.28 -1.28
CA SER A 64 1.53 12.96 -2.19
C SER A 64 1.81 11.71 -3.01
N PHE A 65 3.05 11.55 -3.50
CA PHE A 65 3.45 10.36 -4.24
C PHE A 65 3.32 9.09 -3.39
N LEU A 66 3.78 9.15 -2.13
CA LEU A 66 3.62 8.06 -1.18
C LEU A 66 2.13 7.78 -0.90
N ALA A 67 1.33 8.83 -0.69
CA ALA A 67 -0.11 8.73 -0.43
C ALA A 67 -0.89 8.06 -1.57
N GLU A 68 -0.53 8.37 -2.82
CA GLU A 68 -1.13 7.75 -4.00
C GLU A 68 -0.85 6.24 -4.08
N HIS A 69 0.37 5.84 -3.69
CA HIS A 69 0.89 4.47 -3.85
C HIS A 69 0.81 3.61 -2.59
N ILE A 70 0.20 4.08 -1.50
CA ILE A 70 0.08 3.27 -0.28
C ILE A 70 -0.63 1.94 -0.56
N ASP A 71 -0.09 0.88 0.03
CA ASP A 71 -0.78 -0.40 0.02
C ASP A 71 -2.05 -0.32 0.89
N PRO A 72 -3.23 -0.73 0.40
CA PRO A 72 -4.50 -0.67 1.13
C PRO A 72 -4.55 -1.56 2.37
N THR A 73 -3.56 -2.44 2.55
CA THR A 73 -3.59 -3.45 3.58
C THR A 73 -2.61 -3.16 4.73
N CYS A 74 -1.48 -2.50 4.45
CA CYS A 74 -0.50 -2.09 5.46
C CYS A 74 -0.34 -0.56 5.60
N GLY A 75 -0.82 0.24 4.65
CA GLY A 75 -0.69 1.71 4.69
C GLY A 75 0.75 2.20 4.50
N ALA A 76 1.59 1.43 3.81
CA ALA A 76 2.97 1.78 3.54
C ALA A 76 3.35 1.55 2.08
N VAL A 77 4.41 2.23 1.65
CA VAL A 77 5.07 2.06 0.34
C VAL A 77 6.47 1.52 0.58
N VAL A 78 6.81 0.39 -0.03
CA VAL A 78 8.18 -0.17 0.03
C VAL A 78 8.95 0.31 -1.20
N ALA A 79 10.01 1.09 -1.00
CA ALA A 79 10.80 1.63 -2.12
C ALA A 79 12.25 1.93 -1.73
N GLU A 80 13.14 1.88 -2.72
CA GLU A 80 14.50 2.44 -2.60
C GLU A 80 14.47 3.97 -2.73
N GLN A 81 15.36 4.67 -2.03
CA GLN A 81 15.51 6.13 -2.18
C GLN A 81 15.91 6.56 -3.60
N GLN A 82 16.68 5.74 -4.34
CA GLN A 82 17.01 6.05 -5.74
C GLN A 82 15.77 6.03 -6.62
N PHE A 83 14.93 5.01 -6.48
CA PHE A 83 13.69 4.90 -7.24
C PHE A 83 12.78 6.12 -7.01
N LEU A 84 12.65 6.59 -5.76
CA LEU A 84 11.88 7.80 -5.45
C LEU A 84 12.51 9.06 -6.08
N ALA A 85 13.84 9.13 -6.10
CA ALA A 85 14.59 10.22 -6.72
C ALA A 85 14.33 10.28 -8.23
N ASP A 86 14.36 9.12 -8.90
CA ASP A 86 14.11 8.99 -10.34
C ASP A 86 12.65 9.34 -10.68
N LYS A 87 11.68 8.84 -9.90
CA LYS A 87 10.26 9.13 -10.14
C LYS A 87 9.89 10.59 -9.94
N LEU A 88 10.55 11.28 -9.01
CA LEU A 88 10.29 12.70 -8.72
C LEU A 88 11.27 13.63 -9.45
N ASN A 89 12.17 13.10 -10.29
CA ASN A 89 13.19 13.84 -11.02
C ASN A 89 14.02 14.78 -10.12
N VAL A 90 14.48 14.27 -8.97
CA VAL A 90 15.31 14.98 -8.00
C VAL A 90 16.52 14.14 -7.58
N SER A 91 17.47 14.73 -6.86
CA SER A 91 18.60 13.98 -6.33
C SER A 91 18.22 13.08 -5.14
N ARG A 92 18.95 11.98 -4.94
CA ARG A 92 18.88 11.15 -3.71
C ARG A 92 19.00 11.99 -2.43
N SER A 93 19.90 12.99 -2.43
CA SER A 93 20.09 13.91 -1.30
C SER A 93 18.84 14.76 -1.02
N THR A 94 18.11 15.16 -2.07
CA THR A 94 16.84 15.89 -1.95
C THR A 94 15.77 15.00 -1.29
N ILE A 95 15.63 13.75 -1.75
CA ILE A 95 14.71 12.78 -1.13
C ILE A 95 15.04 12.58 0.35
N LYS A 96 16.33 12.37 0.69
CA LYS A 96 16.77 12.24 2.08
C LYS A 96 16.37 13.46 2.93
N ARG A 97 16.57 14.67 2.40
CA ARG A 97 16.18 15.92 3.09
C ARG A 97 14.67 16.02 3.30
N TRP A 98 13.87 15.67 2.29
CA TRP A 98 12.41 15.65 2.40
C TRP A 98 11.92 14.61 3.40
N LEU A 99 12.47 13.39 3.36
CA LEU A 99 12.15 12.33 4.33
C LEU A 99 12.46 12.76 5.77
N ASN A 100 13.63 13.35 6.02
CA ASN A 100 13.99 13.82 7.36
C ASN A 100 13.02 14.90 7.86
N TYR A 101 12.57 15.80 6.98
CA TYR A 101 11.59 16.82 7.32
C TYR A 101 10.20 16.22 7.63
N LEU A 102 9.73 15.31 6.78
CA LEU A 102 8.44 14.63 6.97
C LEU A 102 8.43 13.79 8.24
N GLU A 103 9.53 13.11 8.57
CA GLU A 103 9.67 12.39 9.84
C GLU A 103 9.69 13.32 11.06
N ALA A 104 10.39 14.46 10.98
CA ALA A 104 10.40 15.44 12.07
C ALA A 104 9.00 16.01 12.35
N LYS A 105 8.14 16.06 11.32
CA LYS A 105 6.72 16.40 11.45
C LYS A 105 5.84 15.23 11.83
N ASN A 106 6.36 14.01 11.93
CA ASN A 106 5.58 12.78 12.12
C ASN A 106 4.54 12.56 11.01
N ALA A 107 4.84 12.96 9.78
CA ALA A 107 4.00 12.75 8.60
C ALA A 107 4.27 11.40 7.94
N VAL A 108 5.52 10.93 8.01
CA VAL A 108 5.99 9.65 7.45
C VAL A 108 6.79 8.95 8.52
N VAL A 109 6.74 7.62 8.53
CA VAL A 109 7.61 6.77 9.35
C VAL A 109 8.42 5.86 8.44
N ARG A 110 9.76 5.91 8.52
CA ARG A 110 10.64 4.95 7.83
C ARG A 110 10.80 3.68 8.66
N ILE A 111 10.64 2.53 8.01
CA ILE A 111 10.89 1.21 8.56
C ILE A 111 11.95 0.55 7.66
N PRO A 112 13.16 0.26 8.17
CA PRO A 112 14.15 -0.46 7.39
C PRO A 112 13.67 -1.89 7.14
N VAL A 113 13.81 -2.37 5.89
CA VAL A 113 13.36 -3.71 5.49
C VAL A 113 14.56 -4.59 5.17
N ALA A 114 15.28 -4.25 4.11
CA ALA A 114 16.45 -4.99 3.65
C ALA A 114 17.37 -4.08 2.82
N GLY A 115 18.67 -4.08 3.12
CA GLY A 115 19.65 -3.26 2.40
C GLY A 115 19.29 -1.77 2.35
N ASN A 116 19.18 -1.22 1.15
CA ASN A 116 18.83 0.19 0.90
C ASN A 116 17.31 0.46 0.80
N VAL A 117 16.49 -0.58 0.97
CA VAL A 117 15.04 -0.48 0.82
C VAL A 117 14.36 -0.23 2.16
N CYS A 118 13.50 0.78 2.18
CA CYS A 118 12.71 1.17 3.33
C CYS A 118 11.22 1.08 3.00
N ALA A 119 10.41 0.74 3.99
CA ALA A 119 8.97 0.96 3.94
C ALA A 119 8.66 2.34 4.54
N TYR A 120 7.91 3.15 3.80
CA TYR A 120 7.46 4.47 4.20
C TYR A 120 5.98 4.37 4.56
N ALA A 121 5.68 4.40 5.86
CA ALA A 121 4.32 4.33 6.35
C ALA A 121 3.74 5.73 6.56
N LEU A 122 2.47 5.91 6.17
CA LEU A 122 1.70 7.13 6.39
C LEU A 122 0.66 6.93 7.50
N ASP A 123 0.27 8.02 8.16
CA ASP A 123 -0.76 7.95 9.21
C ASP A 123 -2.10 7.52 8.58
N PRO A 124 -2.70 6.38 8.99
CA PRO A 124 -3.99 5.90 8.47
C PRO A 124 -5.17 6.84 8.79
N HIS A 125 -5.01 7.72 9.78
CA HIS A 125 -5.96 8.77 10.08
C HIS A 125 -5.80 9.97 9.16
N GLU A 126 -4.69 10.12 8.43
CA GLU A 126 -4.47 11.17 7.44
C GLU A 126 -4.82 10.67 6.03
N VAL A 127 -4.25 9.51 5.65
CA VAL A 127 -4.35 8.93 4.32
C VAL A 127 -4.61 7.43 4.42
N TRP A 128 -5.61 6.93 3.69
CA TRP A 128 -5.91 5.50 3.69
C TRP A 128 -6.52 5.01 2.37
N LYS A 129 -6.16 3.79 1.95
CA LYS A 129 -6.68 3.16 0.73
C LYS A 129 -7.47 1.87 1.01
N GLY A 130 -7.38 1.33 2.23
CA GLY A 130 -8.09 0.11 2.63
C GLY A 130 -9.47 0.33 3.23
N TYR A 131 -10.02 -0.73 3.81
CA TYR A 131 -11.20 -0.67 4.67
C TYR A 131 -10.87 -0.03 6.02
N ASN A 132 -11.87 0.56 6.68
CA ASN A 132 -11.67 1.15 8.00
C ASN A 132 -11.27 0.09 9.05
N SER A 133 -11.72 -1.16 8.89
CA SER A 133 -11.38 -2.29 9.77
C SER A 133 -9.89 -2.65 9.75
N SER A 134 -9.15 -2.33 8.69
CA SER A 134 -7.71 -2.62 8.58
C SER A 134 -6.81 -1.47 9.05
N LYS A 135 -7.36 -0.28 9.39
CA LYS A 135 -6.56 0.89 9.82
C LYS A 135 -5.75 0.64 11.09
N GLY A 136 -6.30 -0.14 12.04
CA GLY A 136 -5.61 -0.48 13.28
C GLY A 136 -4.32 -1.29 13.10
N TYR A 137 -4.17 -1.95 11.94
CA TYR A 137 -2.99 -2.76 11.59
C TYR A 137 -2.02 -2.02 10.66
N ALA A 138 -2.22 -0.71 10.45
CA ALA A 138 -1.33 0.08 9.61
C ALA A 138 0.10 0.07 10.16
N ALA A 139 1.08 0.00 9.26
CA ALA A 139 2.49 -0.04 9.59
C ALA A 139 2.96 1.19 10.40
N PHE A 140 2.28 2.32 10.21
CA PHE A 140 2.49 3.54 10.98
C PHE A 140 2.17 3.35 12.47
N VAL A 141 1.04 2.70 12.77
CA VAL A 141 0.57 2.43 14.13
C VAL A 141 1.29 1.22 14.75
N SER A 142 1.70 0.24 13.94
CA SER A 142 2.39 -0.95 14.44
C SER A 142 3.84 -0.71 14.86
N LYS A 143 4.45 0.42 14.50
CA LYS A 143 5.77 0.81 15.01
C LYS A 143 5.68 1.37 16.43
N THR A 144 4.52 1.90 16.83
CA THR A 144 4.23 2.36 18.21
C THR A 144 3.61 1.27 19.08
N LEU A 145 2.95 0.27 18.48
CA LEU A 145 2.45 -0.93 19.14
C LEU A 145 2.95 -2.17 18.39
N VAL A 146 3.97 -2.83 18.93
CA VAL A 146 4.48 -4.11 18.40
C VAL A 146 3.31 -5.08 18.32
N ASN A 147 2.84 -5.38 17.11
CA ASN A 147 1.82 -6.41 16.92
C ASN A 147 2.39 -7.74 17.43
N VAL A 148 1.63 -8.43 18.27
CA VAL A 148 2.01 -9.62 19.05
C VAL A 148 2.61 -10.73 18.17
N ASP A 149 2.29 -10.76 16.87
CA ASP A 149 2.68 -11.84 15.95
C ASP A 149 3.64 -11.45 14.81
N GLY A 150 4.04 -10.17 14.69
CA GLY A 150 4.95 -9.73 13.61
C GLY A 150 4.35 -9.75 12.19
N ASP A 151 3.04 -9.82 12.06
CA ASP A 151 2.34 -9.90 10.77
C ASP A 151 2.62 -8.71 9.86
N VAL A 152 2.75 -7.50 10.40
CA VAL A 152 3.07 -6.31 9.60
C VAL A 152 4.47 -6.44 8.99
N GLN A 153 5.43 -6.94 9.77
CA GLN A 153 6.79 -7.18 9.27
C GLN A 153 6.81 -8.28 8.23
N ARG A 154 6.08 -9.39 8.44
CA ARG A 154 5.92 -10.45 7.42
C ARG A 154 5.31 -9.92 6.13
N ARG A 155 4.32 -9.02 6.21
CA ARG A 155 3.67 -8.40 5.04
C ARG A 155 4.61 -7.44 4.31
N ILE A 156 5.35 -6.60 5.03
CA ILE A 156 6.36 -5.73 4.44
C ILE A 156 7.45 -6.57 3.73
N VAL A 157 7.89 -7.66 4.34
CA VAL A 157 8.86 -8.59 3.73
C VAL A 157 8.26 -9.34 2.53
N ALA A 158 6.99 -9.74 2.60
CA ALA A 158 6.28 -10.35 1.48
C ALA A 158 6.11 -9.38 0.30
N MET A 159 5.85 -8.09 0.56
CA MET A 159 5.82 -7.04 -0.47
C MET A 159 7.18 -6.88 -1.15
N PHE A 160 8.27 -6.93 -0.39
CA PHE A 160 9.62 -6.90 -0.94
C PHE A 160 9.93 -8.12 -1.83
N LYS A 161 9.50 -9.33 -1.40
CA LYS A 161 9.76 -10.58 -2.15
C LYS A 161 8.79 -10.82 -3.32
N GLY A 162 7.58 -10.27 -3.26
CA GLY A 162 6.52 -10.50 -4.25
C GLY A 162 6.73 -9.82 -5.61
N GLN A 163 7.76 -8.98 -5.76
CA GLN A 163 8.05 -8.29 -7.03
C GLN A 163 9.17 -8.94 -7.86
N GLU A 164 9.86 -9.97 -7.37
CA GLU A 164 10.89 -10.68 -8.16
C GLU A 164 10.29 -11.64 -9.21
N GLY A 165 8.97 -11.89 -9.19
CA GLY A 165 8.29 -12.86 -10.06
C GLY A 165 7.65 -12.33 -11.35
N ASP A 166 7.28 -11.05 -11.43
CA ASP A 166 6.36 -10.54 -12.47
C ASP A 166 6.97 -9.46 -13.40
N ALA A 167 8.30 -9.35 -13.44
CA ALA A 167 8.99 -8.32 -14.24
C ALA A 167 9.52 -8.79 -15.61
N LYS A 168 9.10 -9.96 -16.13
CA LYS A 168 9.63 -10.48 -17.41
C LYS A 168 8.71 -10.40 -18.64
N ASP A 169 7.42 -10.13 -18.51
CA ASP A 169 6.51 -10.15 -19.66
C ASP A 169 5.79 -8.81 -19.87
N GLN A 170 6.55 -7.75 -20.19
CA GLN A 170 5.98 -6.54 -20.80
C GLN A 170 7.07 -5.62 -21.38
N CYS A 171 7.76 -6.07 -22.43
CA CYS A 171 8.50 -5.20 -23.35
C CYS A 171 8.45 -5.85 -24.74
N ASP A 172 7.28 -5.84 -25.38
CA ASP A 172 7.15 -6.00 -26.83
C ASP A 172 5.81 -5.39 -27.28
N LEU A 173 5.82 -4.09 -27.56
CA LEU A 173 4.81 -3.43 -28.38
C LEU A 173 5.56 -2.75 -29.53
N PRO A 174 5.34 -3.19 -30.79
CA PRO A 174 5.98 -2.57 -31.94
C PRO A 174 5.39 -1.18 -32.17
N LEU A 175 6.28 -0.21 -32.38
CA LEU A 175 5.93 1.10 -32.92
C LEU A 175 5.72 0.93 -34.43
N GLU A 176 4.48 1.12 -34.89
CA GLU A 176 4.20 1.55 -36.27
C GLU A 176 4.27 3.08 -36.36
#